data_AF-A0A229P2N0-F1
#
_entry.id   AF-A0A229P2N0-F1
#
_cell.length_a   1.000
_cell.length_b   1.000
_cell.length_c   1.000
_cell.angle_alpha   90.00
_cell.angle_beta   90.00
_cell.angle_gamma   90.00
#
_symmetry.space_group_name_H-M   'P 1'
#
loop_
_entity.id
_entity.type
_entity.pdbx_description
1 polymer ?
#
loop_
_entity_poly.entity_id
_entity_poly.type
_entity_poly.pdbx_seq_one_letter_code
_entity_poly.pdbx_strand_id
1 'polypeptide(L)'
;MNVERTEISTIKGYRSNFGMILVLFILLVIMTTLVYSSTGGDNQSDDSLTTIQASKGFNIYNQTAYFSLVTTALEGNFESPFPASHIILPYRSYHFEVNRALPYKDSDAYATYAVKLESETVGSIKIRMRVAGALEVFPETRIEYINGPIVYDKGNTYVTIRNA
;
A
#
# COMPACT_ATOMS: atom_id res chain seq x y z
N MET A 1 45.24 -28.63 -79.85
CA MET A 1 43.88 -28.35 -79.38
C MET A 1 43.84 -28.86 -77.94
N ASN A 2 44.04 -27.95 -76.98
CA ASN A 2 44.24 -28.31 -75.58
C ASN A 2 43.00 -27.87 -74.80
N VAL A 3 42.34 -28.82 -74.15
CA VAL A 3 41.12 -28.59 -73.38
C VAL A 3 41.52 -28.24 -71.96
N GLU A 4 41.25 -27.01 -71.55
CA GLU A 4 41.42 -26.52 -70.19
C GLU A 4 40.32 -27.11 -69.30
N ARG A 5 40.70 -27.85 -68.25
CA ARG A 5 39.78 -28.34 -67.22
C ARG A 5 39.76 -27.34 -66.07
N THR A 6 38.62 -26.71 -65.83
CA THR A 6 38.38 -25.90 -64.64
C THR A 6 37.75 -26.78 -63.56
N GLU A 7 38.44 -26.93 -62.43
CA GLU A 7 37.96 -27.67 -61.27
C GLU A 7 36.83 -26.92 -60.55
N ILE A 8 35.73 -27.62 -60.29
CA ILE A 8 34.62 -27.12 -59.48
C ILE A 8 34.98 -27.37 -58.01
N SER A 9 35.36 -26.31 -57.28
CA SER A 9 35.58 -26.41 -55.84
C SER A 9 34.23 -26.52 -55.11
N THR A 10 34.12 -27.59 -54.34
CA THR A 10 32.95 -27.99 -53.57
C THR A 10 32.76 -27.05 -52.36
N ILE A 11 31.61 -26.39 -52.26
CA ILE A 11 31.23 -25.61 -51.06
C ILE A 11 30.97 -26.61 -49.91
N LYS A 12 31.95 -26.74 -49.01
CA LYS A 12 31.83 -27.49 -47.75
C LYS A 12 30.99 -26.70 -46.76
N GLY A 13 30.02 -27.39 -46.16
CA GLY A 13 28.89 -26.85 -45.40
C GLY A 13 29.22 -25.96 -44.20
N TYR A 14 28.56 -24.80 -44.17
CA TYR A 14 28.34 -23.99 -42.97
C TYR A 14 27.25 -24.62 -42.10
N ARG A 15 27.54 -25.75 -41.45
CA ARG A 15 26.56 -26.43 -40.56
C ARG A 15 26.96 -26.50 -39.09
N SER A 16 28.06 -25.84 -38.69
CA SER A 16 28.59 -25.94 -37.32
C SER A 16 28.40 -24.70 -36.44
N ASN A 17 28.13 -23.52 -37.00
CA ASN A 17 28.11 -22.27 -36.20
C ASN A 17 26.72 -21.88 -35.71
N PHE A 18 25.66 -22.34 -36.37
CA PHE A 18 24.29 -21.98 -35.99
C PHE A 18 23.86 -22.63 -34.66
N GLY A 19 24.31 -23.86 -34.41
CA GLY A 19 24.05 -24.56 -33.14
C GLY A 19 24.74 -23.88 -31.95
N MET A 20 25.97 -23.41 -32.14
CA MET A 20 26.70 -22.69 -31.10
C MET A 20 26.04 -21.35 -30.76
N ILE A 21 25.60 -20.60 -31.78
CA ILE A 21 24.86 -19.34 -31.60
C ILE A 21 23.54 -19.60 -30.85
N LEU A 22 22.82 -20.66 -31.19
CA LEU A 22 21.56 -21.02 -30.53
C LEU A 22 21.76 -21.37 -29.06
N VAL A 23 22.81 -22.14 -28.73
CA VAL A 23 23.13 -22.50 -27.34
C VAL A 23 23.51 -21.26 -26.53
N LEU A 24 24.31 -20.36 -27.10
CA LEU A 24 24.66 -19.09 -26.45
C LEU A 24 23.43 -18.21 -26.20
N PHE A 25 22.50 -18.15 -27.15
CA PHE A 25 21.28 -17.37 -27.01
C PHE A 25 20.35 -17.92 -25.93
N ILE A 26 20.18 -19.25 -25.86
CA ILE A 26 19.37 -19.90 -24.83
C ILE A 26 20.01 -19.70 -23.44
N LEU A 27 21.34 -19.83 -23.32
CA LEU A 27 22.04 -19.58 -22.06
C LEU A 27 21.91 -18.13 -21.59
N LEU A 28 21.97 -17.17 -22.51
CA LEU A 28 21.77 -15.76 -22.19
C LEU A 28 20.35 -15.49 -21.68
N VAL A 29 19.34 -16.03 -22.36
CA VAL A 29 17.93 -15.90 -21.93
C VAL A 29 17.74 -16.50 -20.55
N ILE A 30 18.23 -17.72 -20.29
CA ILE A 30 18.12 -18.35 -18.96
C ILE A 30 18.81 -17.50 -17.88
N MET A 31 20.02 -17.01 -18.14
CA MET A 31 20.74 -16.14 -17.19
C MET A 31 19.98 -14.85 -16.91
N THR A 32 19.46 -14.17 -17.93
CA THR A 32 18.64 -12.97 -17.71
C THR A 32 17.37 -13.30 -16.94
N THR A 33 16.68 -14.41 -17.24
CA THR A 33 15.50 -14.80 -16.46
C THR A 33 15.83 -15.15 -15.01
N LEU A 34 16.97 -15.76 -14.69
CA LEU A 34 17.36 -16.05 -13.30
C LEU A 34 17.79 -14.80 -12.54
N VAL A 35 18.47 -13.86 -13.20
CA VAL A 35 18.82 -12.55 -12.60
C VAL A 35 17.57 -11.69 -12.39
N TYR A 36 16.59 -11.75 -13.28
CA TYR A 36 15.35 -10.96 -13.18
C TYR A 36 14.19 -11.66 -12.44
N SER A 37 14.22 -12.98 -12.23
CA SER A 37 13.14 -13.75 -11.57
C SER A 37 13.48 -14.17 -10.13
N SER A 38 14.41 -13.48 -9.49
CA SER A 38 14.49 -13.44 -8.03
C SER A 38 13.31 -12.61 -7.52
N THR A 39 12.20 -13.27 -7.18
CA THR A 39 11.12 -12.67 -6.39
C THR A 39 11.65 -12.21 -5.04
N GLY A 40 11.65 -10.90 -4.80
CA GLY A 40 11.71 -10.32 -3.45
C GLY A 40 12.37 -8.94 -3.40
N GLY A 41 11.55 -7.89 -3.51
CA GLY A 41 11.77 -6.59 -2.86
C GLY A 41 12.92 -5.69 -3.35
N ASP A 42 12.55 -4.47 -3.72
CA ASP A 42 13.37 -3.24 -3.77
C ASP A 42 14.60 -3.20 -4.70
N ASN A 43 14.54 -2.28 -5.67
CA ASN A 43 15.33 -1.04 -5.71
C ASN A 43 15.34 -0.48 -7.14
N GLN A 44 14.29 0.26 -7.50
CA GLN A 44 14.39 1.22 -8.59
C GLN A 44 14.94 2.52 -7.99
N SER A 45 16.25 2.67 -8.09
CA SER A 45 16.98 3.89 -7.76
C SER A 45 16.68 4.96 -8.81
N ASP A 46 15.53 5.62 -8.71
CA ASP A 46 15.32 6.88 -9.40
C ASP A 46 15.74 8.03 -8.49
N ASP A 47 16.87 8.60 -8.89
CA ASP A 47 17.60 9.72 -8.33
C ASP A 47 16.79 11.02 -8.53
N SER A 48 15.68 11.14 -7.82
CA SER A 48 14.97 12.41 -7.65
C SER A 48 14.44 12.51 -6.23
N LEU A 49 15.13 13.33 -5.45
CA LEU A 49 14.82 13.75 -4.08
C LEU A 49 13.55 14.64 -4.07
N THR A 50 12.46 14.10 -4.59
CA THR A 50 11.11 14.63 -4.40
C THR A 50 10.58 13.99 -3.13
N THR A 51 10.53 14.77 -2.07
CA THR A 51 9.86 14.41 -0.82
C THR A 51 8.37 14.29 -1.14
N ILE A 52 7.96 13.15 -1.71
CA ILE A 52 6.56 12.87 -2.00
C ILE A 52 5.85 12.96 -0.65
N GLN A 53 5.03 13.99 -0.49
CA GLN A 53 4.12 14.14 0.63
C GLN A 53 3.17 12.94 0.58
N ALA A 54 3.51 11.89 1.32
CA ALA A 54 2.79 10.64 1.30
C ALA A 54 1.75 10.65 2.43
N SER A 55 0.48 10.72 2.07
CA SER A 55 -0.60 10.42 3.01
C SER A 55 -0.73 8.91 3.23
N LYS A 56 -1.36 8.55 4.35
CA LYS A 56 -1.79 7.18 4.60
C LYS A 56 -3.25 7.13 4.99
N GLY A 57 -3.94 6.20 4.34
CA GLY A 57 -5.35 5.95 4.53
C GLY A 57 -5.66 5.09 5.76
N PHE A 58 -6.70 5.48 6.47
CA PHE A 58 -7.24 4.79 7.63
C PHE A 58 -8.75 4.60 7.48
N ASN A 59 -9.26 3.44 7.89
CA ASN A 59 -10.69 3.13 7.79
C ASN A 59 -11.30 2.86 9.16
N ILE A 60 -12.43 3.50 9.43
CA ILE A 60 -13.23 3.23 10.62
C ILE A 60 -14.52 2.55 10.15
N TYR A 61 -14.72 1.31 10.58
CA TYR A 61 -15.89 0.51 10.25
C TYR A 61 -16.84 0.47 11.45
N ASN A 62 -18.08 0.89 11.24
CA ASN A 62 -19.16 0.64 12.17
C ASN A 62 -19.86 -0.66 11.76
N GLN A 63 -19.54 -1.77 12.41
CA GLN A 63 -20.22 -3.07 12.23
C GLN A 63 -21.24 -3.34 13.34
N THR A 64 -21.69 -2.31 14.04
CA THR A 64 -22.78 -2.47 15.01
C THR A 64 -24.12 -2.64 14.30
N ALA A 65 -25.08 -3.28 14.97
CA ALA A 65 -26.42 -3.49 14.43
C ALA A 65 -27.33 -2.26 14.53
N TYR A 66 -27.16 -1.45 15.58
CA TYR A 66 -28.11 -0.38 15.91
C TYR A 66 -27.44 0.92 16.40
N PHE A 67 -26.12 0.97 16.54
CA PHE A 67 -25.45 2.19 16.95
C PHE A 67 -24.97 2.99 15.75
N SER A 68 -25.14 4.31 15.82
CA SER A 68 -24.48 5.24 14.90
C SER A 68 -23.29 5.88 15.60
N LEU A 69 -22.21 6.13 14.85
CA LEU A 69 -21.05 6.88 15.35
C LEU A 69 -21.15 8.29 14.83
N VAL A 70 -21.43 9.25 15.73
CA VAL A 70 -21.57 10.67 15.38
C VAL A 70 -20.28 11.39 15.75
N THR A 71 -19.61 12.00 14.76
CA THR A 71 -18.37 12.75 15.01
C THR A 71 -18.61 13.87 16.02
N THR A 72 -17.82 13.88 17.10
CA THR A 72 -17.81 14.97 18.09
C THR A 72 -16.61 15.88 17.92
N ALA A 73 -15.46 15.34 17.53
CA ALA A 73 -14.25 16.11 17.27
C ALA A 73 -13.35 15.40 16.25
N LEU A 74 -12.74 16.18 15.37
CA LEU A 74 -11.65 15.78 14.47
C LEU A 74 -10.50 16.74 14.72
N GLU A 75 -9.31 16.22 15.01
CA GLU A 75 -8.13 17.01 15.40
C GLU A 75 -6.86 16.44 14.77
N GLY A 76 -5.85 17.29 14.52
CA GLY A 76 -4.52 16.86 14.11
C GLY A 76 -4.28 16.89 12.59
N ASN A 77 -3.35 16.07 12.14
CA ASN A 77 -2.70 16.15 10.83
C ASN A 77 -3.44 15.38 9.73
N PHE A 78 -4.75 15.59 9.59
CA PHE A 78 -5.48 15.08 8.44
C PHE A 78 -4.95 15.70 7.13
N GLU A 79 -5.05 14.95 6.04
CA GLU A 79 -4.79 15.48 4.71
C GLU A 79 -5.80 16.59 4.35
N SER A 80 -5.35 17.55 3.55
CA SER A 80 -6.21 18.62 3.04
C SER A 80 -7.02 18.12 1.83
N PRO A 81 -8.33 18.40 1.74
CA PRO A 81 -9.11 19.23 2.66
C PRO A 81 -9.43 18.54 3.99
N PHE A 82 -9.48 19.32 5.07
CA PHE A 82 -9.79 18.80 6.40
C PHE A 82 -11.15 18.07 6.39
N PRO A 83 -11.25 16.86 6.97
CA PRO A 83 -12.46 16.05 6.91
C PRO A 83 -13.63 16.75 7.59
N ALA A 84 -14.80 16.70 6.95
CA ALA A 84 -16.03 17.22 7.54
C ALA A 84 -16.57 16.29 8.63
N SER A 85 -17.25 16.88 9.61
CA SER A 85 -18.04 16.12 10.58
C SER A 85 -19.07 15.24 9.88
N HIS A 86 -19.24 14.00 10.36
CA HIS A 86 -20.09 13.02 9.70
C HIS A 86 -20.72 12.05 10.71
N ILE A 87 -21.53 11.13 10.18
CA ILE A 87 -22.14 10.05 10.92
C ILE A 87 -21.82 8.75 10.20
N ILE A 88 -21.24 7.78 10.92
CA ILE A 88 -21.06 6.42 10.41
C ILE A 88 -22.25 5.58 10.90
N LEU A 89 -23.21 5.35 10.01
CA LEU A 89 -24.38 4.52 10.28
C LEU A 89 -23.99 3.04 10.50
N PRO A 90 -24.86 2.22 11.08
CA PRO A 90 -24.69 0.76 11.13
C PRO A 90 -24.26 0.17 9.78
N TYR A 91 -23.28 -0.73 9.82
CA TYR A 91 -22.68 -1.40 8.66
C TYR A 91 -22.06 -0.48 7.61
N ARG A 92 -21.69 0.75 7.98
CA ARG A 92 -20.96 1.70 7.12
C ARG A 92 -19.54 1.93 7.61
N SER A 93 -18.77 2.63 6.80
CA SER A 93 -17.40 3.02 7.13
C SER A 93 -17.13 4.45 6.72
N TYR A 94 -16.07 5.02 7.29
CA TYR A 94 -15.52 6.30 6.86
C TYR A 94 -14.00 6.18 6.69
N HIS A 95 -13.50 6.85 5.67
CA HIS A 95 -12.10 6.84 5.28
C HIS A 95 -11.44 8.16 5.64
N PHE A 96 -10.26 8.11 6.24
CA PHE A 96 -9.43 9.26 6.56
C PHE A 96 -8.08 9.12 5.89
N GLU A 97 -7.56 10.25 5.43
CA GLU A 97 -6.16 10.36 5.02
C GLU A 97 -5.41 11.18 6.05
N VAL A 98 -4.27 10.67 6.51
CA VAL A 98 -3.37 11.36 7.45
C VAL A 98 -2.12 11.77 6.72
N ASN A 99 -1.83 13.07 6.74
CA ASN A 99 -0.72 13.66 6.01
C ASN A 99 0.60 13.45 6.74
N ARG A 100 1.63 13.03 6.01
CA ARG A 100 3.02 13.10 6.47
C ARG A 100 3.65 14.41 5.98
N ALA A 101 3.57 15.45 6.79
CA ALA A 101 4.05 16.78 6.41
C ALA A 101 5.57 16.87 6.25
N LEU A 102 6.35 16.10 7.03
CA LEU A 102 7.82 16.12 6.99
C LEU A 102 8.39 14.71 7.15
N PRO A 103 9.49 14.39 6.44
CA PRO A 103 10.27 13.21 6.76
C PRO A 103 10.76 13.30 8.20
N TYR A 104 10.80 12.17 8.92
CA TYR A 104 11.21 12.05 10.33
C TYR A 104 10.27 12.65 11.40
N LYS A 105 9.12 13.23 11.01
CA LYS A 105 8.13 13.71 11.97
C LYS A 105 6.89 12.82 11.95
N ASP A 106 6.55 12.29 13.12
CA ASP A 106 5.30 11.57 13.29
C ASP A 106 4.11 12.51 13.07
N SER A 107 3.10 12.01 12.39
CA SER A 107 1.87 12.73 12.15
C SER A 107 0.71 11.97 12.78
N ASP A 108 -0.02 12.68 13.63
CA ASP A 108 -1.14 12.14 14.38
C ASP A 108 -2.41 12.88 14.00
N ALA A 109 -3.47 12.10 13.77
CA ALA A 109 -4.82 12.60 13.61
C ALA A 109 -5.76 11.82 14.55
N TYR A 110 -6.78 12.50 15.05
CA TYR A 110 -7.69 11.97 16.05
C TYR A 110 -9.13 12.12 15.56
N ALA A 111 -9.88 11.03 15.62
CA ALA A 111 -11.31 11.03 15.39
C ALA A 111 -12.03 10.61 16.68
N THR A 112 -12.92 11.46 17.16
CA THR A 112 -13.74 11.20 18.35
C THR A 112 -15.20 11.08 17.93
N TYR A 113 -15.87 10.03 18.39
CA TYR A 113 -17.28 9.77 18.10
C TYR A 113 -18.07 9.57 19.38
N ALA A 114 -19.27 10.13 19.42
CA ALA A 114 -20.33 9.69 20.31
C ALA A 114 -21.02 8.45 19.71
N VAL A 115 -21.23 7.43 20.54
CA VAL A 115 -22.01 6.23 20.18
C VAL A 115 -23.47 6.54 20.48
N LYS A 116 -24.31 6.54 19.44
CA LYS A 116 -25.72 6.91 19.52
C LYS A 116 -26.62 5.69 19.30
N LEU A 117 -27.58 5.50 20.19
CA LEU A 117 -28.76 4.68 19.95
C LEU A 117 -29.93 5.63 19.69
N GLU A 118 -30.38 5.71 18.44
CA GLU A 118 -31.33 6.73 18.00
C GLU A 118 -30.84 8.15 18.34
N SER A 119 -31.42 8.80 19.36
CA SER A 119 -31.05 10.14 19.82
C SER A 119 -30.19 10.15 21.09
N GLU A 120 -30.12 9.03 21.81
CA GLU A 120 -29.42 8.93 23.09
C GLU A 120 -27.94 8.62 22.90
N THR A 121 -27.07 9.32 23.64
CA THR A 121 -25.64 8.98 23.71
C THR A 121 -25.42 7.89 24.74
N VAL A 122 -25.01 6.71 24.29
CA VAL A 122 -24.78 5.53 25.13
C VAL A 122 -23.30 5.20 25.32
N GLY A 123 -22.41 5.93 24.65
CA GLY A 123 -20.97 5.72 24.71
C GLY A 123 -20.19 6.72 23.88
N SER A 124 -18.88 6.51 23.81
CA SER A 124 -17.92 7.35 23.11
C SER A 124 -16.65 6.57 22.81
N ILE A 125 -15.95 6.95 21.75
CA ILE A 125 -14.67 6.37 21.36
C ILE A 125 -13.77 7.45 20.75
N LYS A 126 -12.49 7.46 21.16
CA LYS A 126 -11.45 8.27 20.53
C LYS A 126 -10.39 7.39 19.90
N ILE A 127 -10.18 7.60 18.61
CA ILE A 127 -9.28 6.82 17.77
C ILE A 127 -8.15 7.74 17.32
N ARG A 128 -6.91 7.31 17.56
CA ARG A 128 -5.70 7.92 17.03
C ARG A 128 -5.24 7.17 15.79
N MET A 129 -4.97 7.91 14.73
CA MET A 129 -4.39 7.47 13.47
C MET A 129 -3.01 8.10 13.36
N ARG A 130 -1.97 7.29 13.31
CA ARG A 130 -0.58 7.73 13.33
C ARG A 130 0.17 7.24 12.13
N VAL A 131 0.95 8.13 11.53
CA VAL A 131 1.92 7.81 10.48
C VAL A 131 3.29 8.17 11.02
N ALA A 132 4.12 7.15 11.24
CA ALA A 132 5.46 7.30 11.80
C ALA A 132 6.52 6.72 10.86
N GLY A 133 7.79 7.03 11.14
CA GLY A 133 8.93 6.46 10.43
C GLY A 133 9.59 7.42 9.43
N ALA A 134 10.85 7.14 9.14
CA ALA A 134 11.78 8.02 8.44
C ALA A 134 11.93 7.66 6.95
N LEU A 135 12.39 6.43 6.68
CA LEU A 135 12.59 5.88 5.35
C LEU A 135 11.45 4.93 4.99
N GLU A 136 11.01 4.12 5.94
CA GLU A 136 9.82 3.28 5.86
C GLU A 136 8.66 3.92 6.64
N VAL A 137 7.45 3.84 6.10
CA VAL A 137 6.25 4.43 6.70
C VAL A 137 5.49 3.35 7.48
N PHE A 138 5.35 3.56 8.78
CA PHE A 138 4.64 2.67 9.70
C PHE A 138 3.32 3.33 10.12
N PRO A 139 2.18 2.93 9.51
CA PRO A 139 0.88 3.36 10.00
C PRO A 139 0.51 2.59 11.28
N GLU A 140 -0.17 3.26 12.19
CA GLU A 140 -0.67 2.67 13.43
C GLU A 140 -2.05 3.24 13.77
N THR A 141 -2.98 2.38 14.18
CA THR A 141 -4.19 2.81 14.88
C THR A 141 -4.10 2.48 16.36
N ARG A 142 -4.63 3.39 17.18
CA ARG A 142 -4.74 3.21 18.64
C ARG A 142 -6.08 3.72 19.14
N ILE A 143 -6.68 2.99 20.07
CA ILE A 143 -7.85 3.45 20.81
C ILE A 143 -7.34 4.17 22.06
N GLU A 144 -7.58 5.47 22.15
CA GLU A 144 -7.17 6.28 23.31
C GLU A 144 -8.14 6.07 24.48
N TYR A 145 -9.43 5.98 24.18
CA TYR A 145 -10.44 5.52 25.13
C TYR A 145 -11.67 4.96 24.38
N ILE A 146 -12.42 4.12 25.09
CA ILE A 146 -13.71 3.60 24.66
C ILE A 146 -14.60 3.40 25.89
N ASN A 147 -15.88 3.73 25.77
CA ASN A 147 -16.90 3.40 26.75
C ASN A 147 -18.25 3.13 26.06
N GLY A 148 -19.17 2.53 26.83
CA GLY A 148 -20.49 2.15 26.36
C GLY A 148 -20.56 0.71 25.84
N PRO A 149 -21.71 0.32 25.27
CA PRO A 149 -22.02 -1.06 24.86
C PRO A 149 -21.38 -1.46 23.51
N ILE A 150 -20.10 -1.14 23.33
CA ILE A 150 -19.34 -1.44 22.11
C ILE A 150 -17.97 -2.05 22.42
N VAL A 151 -17.50 -2.89 21.51
CA VAL A 151 -16.13 -3.44 21.48
C VAL A 151 -15.48 -3.12 20.14
N TYR A 152 -14.18 -3.35 20.03
CA TYR A 152 -13.45 -3.08 18.80
C TYR A 152 -12.44 -4.19 18.46
N ASP A 153 -12.17 -4.30 17.17
CA ASP A 153 -10.97 -4.94 16.60
C ASP A 153 -10.17 -3.87 15.85
N LYS A 154 -8.84 -4.00 15.78
CA LYS A 154 -8.00 -3.04 15.05
C LYS A 154 -6.83 -3.69 14.34
N GLY A 155 -6.47 -3.11 13.20
CA GLY A 155 -5.19 -3.33 12.52
C GLY A 155 -4.38 -2.03 12.44
N ASN A 156 -3.31 -2.02 11.66
CA ASN A 156 -2.44 -0.85 11.54
C ASN A 156 -3.11 0.36 10.88
N THR A 157 -4.11 0.13 10.01
CA THR A 157 -4.81 1.16 9.23
C THR A 157 -6.33 1.08 9.36
N TYR A 158 -6.85 0.30 10.32
CA TYR A 158 -8.28 0.21 10.51
C TYR A 158 -8.71 -0.02 11.95
N VAL A 159 -9.93 0.40 12.25
CA VAL A 159 -10.67 0.05 13.47
C VAL A 159 -12.06 -0.42 13.06
N THR A 160 -12.48 -1.57 13.59
CA THR A 160 -13.82 -2.12 13.42
C THR A 160 -14.55 -2.12 14.75
N ILE A 161 -15.66 -1.39 14.84
CA ILE A 161 -16.48 -1.27 16.05
C ILE A 161 -17.68 -2.21 15.94
N ARG A 162 -17.98 -2.93 17.01
CA ARG A 162 -19.04 -3.95 17.11
C ARG A 162 -19.83 -3.80 18.40
N ASN A 163 -21.00 -4.43 18.45
CA ASN A 163 -21.74 -4.61 19.69
C ASN A 163 -20.90 -5.40 20.70
N ALA A 164 -20.91 -4.97 21.96
CA ALA A 164 -20.34 -5.73 23.08
C ALA A 164 -21.16 -6.99 23.41
#